data_AF-A0A7J9HAU3-F1
#
_entry.id   AF-A0A7J9HAU3-F1
#
_cell.length_a   1.000
_cell.length_b   1.000
_cell.length_c   1.000
_cell.angle_alpha   90.00
_cell.angle_beta   90.00
_cell.angle_gamma   90.00
#
_symmetry.space_group_name_H-M   'P 1'
#
loop_
_entity.id
_entity.type
_entity.pdbx_description
1 polymer ?
#
loop_
_entity_poly.entity_id
_entity_poly.type
_entity_poly.pdbx_seq_one_letter_code
_entity_poly.pdbx_strand_id
1 'polypeptide(L)'
;MTEGNLDDALTNQSVPQDIDLESRKLLIIVTPTYARSFQAYYLNRLAYTLKLVQPPLLWIVVEMTLQSDETADILRRSGVMYRHLVCKKNLTDIKDRSVHQRNVALSHIETHHLDGIVYFADEHNIYSIDLFEQMRHIRQFGTWPVAKQTSDKSRAVLEGPVCNGTQVIGWHLNGLSKRFQRFHAEMSGFAFNSTILWDPKPWHRPTLEPIRQLDTVEDGFH
;
A
#
# COMPACT_ATOMS: atom_id res chain seq x y z
N MET A 1 49.04 17.29 59.87
CA MET A 1 48.53 15.92 59.65
C MET A 1 47.22 16.08 58.91
N THR A 2 47.18 15.54 57.70
CA THR A 2 46.26 15.84 56.61
C THR A 2 44.88 15.25 56.86
N GLU A 3 43.86 16.11 56.97
CA GLU A 3 42.46 15.76 56.70
C GLU A 3 42.26 15.62 55.20
N GLY A 4 41.57 14.55 54.81
CA GLY A 4 41.30 14.21 53.43
C GLY A 4 40.28 15.14 52.79
N ASN A 5 40.47 15.40 51.50
CA ASN A 5 39.43 15.94 50.65
C ASN A 5 39.28 15.04 49.43
N LEU A 6 38.10 14.42 49.33
CA LEU A 6 37.69 13.48 48.30
C LEU A 6 36.94 14.27 47.23
N ASP A 7 37.66 14.92 46.33
CA ASP A 7 37.10 15.61 45.18
C ASP A 7 37.64 14.97 43.88
N ASP A 8 36.80 14.98 42.85
CA ASP A 8 37.01 14.52 41.47
C ASP A 8 36.94 13.01 41.17
N ALA A 9 35.74 12.58 40.77
CA ALA A 9 35.47 12.19 39.37
C ALA A 9 34.11 11.45 39.26
N LEU A 10 33.00 12.18 39.36
CA LEU A 10 31.72 11.75 38.82
C LEU A 10 31.48 12.50 37.51
N THR A 11 32.20 12.08 36.47
CA THR A 11 32.00 12.54 35.11
C THR A 11 30.65 12.03 34.63
N ASN A 12 29.67 12.95 34.60
CA ASN A 12 28.42 12.80 33.88
C ASN A 12 28.69 12.44 32.42
N GLN A 13 28.65 11.14 32.09
CA GLN A 13 28.47 10.70 30.73
C GLN A 13 26.96 10.67 30.44
N SER A 14 26.42 11.86 30.16
CA SER A 14 25.21 11.96 29.35
C SER A 14 25.55 11.40 27.97
N VAL A 15 25.31 10.11 27.77
CA VAL A 15 25.29 9.50 26.44
C VAL A 15 24.22 10.24 25.65
N PRO A 16 24.55 10.92 24.54
CA PRO A 16 23.52 11.36 23.62
C PRO A 16 22.92 10.08 23.03
N GLN A 17 21.73 9.70 23.50
CA GLN A 17 20.85 8.82 22.75
C GLN A 17 20.31 9.62 21.56
N ASP A 18 21.19 9.97 20.62
CA ASP A 18 20.81 10.04 19.22
C ASP A 18 20.55 8.59 18.80
N ILE A 19 19.38 8.10 19.21
CA ILE A 19 18.77 6.96 18.54
C ILE A 19 18.52 7.50 17.15
N ASP A 20 19.38 7.08 16.22
CA ASP A 20 19.09 7.06 14.80
C ASP A 20 17.72 6.38 14.66
N LEU A 21 16.66 7.20 14.72
CA LEU A 21 15.31 6.78 14.45
C LEU A 21 15.32 6.60 12.94
N GLU A 22 15.89 5.46 12.49
CA GLU A 22 15.82 4.95 11.14
C GLU A 22 14.45 5.35 10.61
N SER A 23 14.43 6.40 9.78
CA SER A 23 13.20 7.12 9.45
C SER A 23 12.36 6.14 8.66
N ARG A 24 11.45 5.43 9.35
CA ARG A 24 10.64 4.38 8.75
C ARG A 24 9.93 4.97 7.54
N LYS A 25 10.07 4.31 6.40
CA LYS A 25 9.39 4.76 5.17
C LYS A 25 7.89 4.86 5.40
N LEU A 26 7.30 5.95 4.90
CA LEU A 26 5.84 6.13 4.90
C LEU A 26 5.18 4.99 4.13
N LEU A 27 4.18 4.35 4.71
CA LEU A 27 3.27 3.48 3.97
C LEU A 27 2.08 4.31 3.48
N ILE A 28 1.81 4.27 2.18
CA ILE A 28 0.68 4.93 1.53
C ILE A 28 -0.31 3.84 1.11
N ILE A 29 -1.33 3.62 1.93
CA ILE A 29 -2.33 2.58 1.73
C ILE A 29 -3.48 3.17 0.93
N VAL A 30 -3.75 2.62 -0.26
CA VAL A 30 -4.81 3.09 -1.16
C VAL A 30 -5.96 2.10 -1.14
N THR A 31 -7.15 2.57 -0.75
CA THR A 31 -8.36 1.76 -0.67
C THR A 31 -9.48 2.36 -1.52
N PRO A 32 -9.84 1.74 -2.67
CA PRO A 32 -11.05 2.09 -3.39
C PRO A 32 -12.28 1.57 -2.63
N THR A 33 -13.32 2.40 -2.49
CA THR A 33 -14.58 2.03 -1.82
C THR A 33 -15.81 2.64 -2.54
N TYR A 34 -16.98 2.05 -2.34
CA TYR A 34 -18.23 2.58 -2.89
C TYR A 34 -19.41 2.19 -1.99
N ALA A 35 -20.51 2.94 -2.09
CA ALA A 35 -21.73 2.66 -1.33
C ALA A 35 -22.28 1.27 -1.65
N ARG A 36 -22.27 0.38 -0.65
CA ARG A 36 -22.83 -0.99 -0.73
C ARG A 36 -23.13 -1.55 0.65
N SER A 37 -23.89 -2.66 0.67
CA SER A 37 -24.03 -3.50 1.85
C SER A 37 -22.66 -3.90 2.40
N PHE A 38 -22.48 -3.80 3.72
CA PHE A 38 -21.24 -4.09 4.46
C PHE A 38 -20.05 -3.16 4.21
N GLN A 39 -20.18 -2.07 3.45
CA GLN A 39 -19.09 -1.08 3.27
C GLN A 39 -18.53 -0.63 4.63
N ALA A 40 -19.40 -0.19 5.53
CA ALA A 40 -19.01 0.26 6.87
C ALA A 40 -18.28 -0.83 7.67
N TYR A 41 -18.70 -2.09 7.55
CA TYR A 41 -18.04 -3.21 8.21
C TYR A 41 -16.61 -3.42 7.68
N TYR A 42 -16.44 -3.45 6.35
CA TYR A 42 -15.13 -3.65 5.73
C TYR A 42 -14.17 -2.51 6.04
N LEU A 43 -14.63 -1.26 5.95
CA LEU A 43 -13.81 -0.08 6.28
C LEU A 43 -13.40 -0.07 7.75
N ASN A 44 -14.32 -0.35 8.69
CA ASN A 44 -13.96 -0.43 10.11
C ASN A 44 -12.95 -1.57 10.37
N ARG A 45 -13.15 -2.75 9.77
CA ARG A 45 -12.21 -3.87 9.92
C ARG A 45 -10.82 -3.50 9.44
N LEU A 46 -10.71 -2.91 8.24
CA LEU A 46 -9.43 -2.45 7.70
C LEU A 46 -8.82 -1.35 8.57
N ALA A 47 -9.62 -0.38 9.03
CA ALA A 47 -9.18 0.68 9.92
C ALA A 47 -8.56 0.13 11.21
N TYR A 48 -9.18 -0.88 11.83
CA TYR A 48 -8.62 -1.53 13.01
C TYR A 48 -7.29 -2.24 12.73
N THR A 49 -7.16 -2.90 11.58
CA THR A 49 -5.88 -3.48 11.16
C THR A 49 -4.82 -2.38 10.98
N LEU A 50 -5.13 -1.31 10.24
CA LEU A 50 -4.18 -0.23 9.96
C LEU A 50 -3.78 0.54 11.22
N LYS A 51 -4.66 0.63 12.22
CA LYS A 51 -4.35 1.25 13.51
C LYS A 51 -3.25 0.51 14.29
N LEU A 52 -3.06 -0.78 14.04
CA LEU A 52 -2.02 -1.59 14.67
C LEU A 52 -0.67 -1.48 13.94
N VAL A 53 -0.64 -0.94 12.72
CA VAL A 53 0.58 -0.75 11.95
C VAL A 53 1.35 0.44 12.50
N GLN A 54 2.67 0.31 12.67
CA GLN A 54 3.46 1.39 13.24
C GLN A 54 3.47 2.63 12.32
N PRO A 55 3.48 3.86 12.85
CA PRO A 55 3.68 5.04 12.02
C PRO A 55 5.11 5.10 11.43
N PRO A 56 5.32 5.81 10.31
CA PRO A 56 4.33 6.62 9.58
C PRO A 56 3.50 5.78 8.59
N LEU A 57 2.19 6.07 8.57
CA LEU A 57 1.20 5.48 7.65
C LEU A 57 0.18 6.55 7.24
N LEU A 58 -0.15 6.58 5.95
CA LEU A 58 -1.19 7.41 5.35
C LEU A 58 -2.21 6.52 4.63
N TRP A 59 -3.47 6.61 5.02
CA TRP A 59 -4.56 5.88 4.39
C TRP A 59 -5.33 6.76 3.41
N ILE A 60 -5.18 6.52 2.12
CA ILE A 60 -5.92 7.19 1.05
C ILE A 60 -7.17 6.36 0.73
N VAL A 61 -8.34 6.86 1.10
CA VAL A 61 -9.62 6.24 0.78
C VAL A 61 -10.25 6.99 -0.38
N VAL A 62 -10.50 6.30 -1.49
CA VAL A 62 -11.10 6.89 -2.68
C VAL A 62 -12.52 6.36 -2.82
N GLU A 63 -13.50 7.20 -2.52
CA GLU A 63 -14.92 6.85 -2.61
C GLU A 63 -15.47 7.15 -4.01
N MET A 64 -16.33 6.25 -4.51
CA MET A 64 -16.97 6.42 -5.80
C MET A 64 -18.09 7.46 -5.72
N THR A 65 -18.26 8.26 -6.77
CA THR A 65 -19.30 9.29 -6.98
C THR A 65 -19.29 10.49 -6.05
N LEU A 66 -19.30 10.29 -4.74
CA LEU A 66 -19.43 11.36 -3.74
C LEU A 66 -18.72 10.98 -2.44
N GLN A 67 -18.39 11.99 -1.65
CA GLN A 67 -17.89 11.82 -0.29
C GLN A 67 -19.09 11.68 0.64
N SER A 68 -19.30 10.49 1.21
CA SER A 68 -20.45 10.26 2.12
C SER A 68 -20.11 10.66 3.55
N ASP A 69 -21.11 11.13 4.29
CA ASP A 69 -20.97 11.47 5.71
C ASP A 69 -20.65 10.21 6.54
N GLU A 70 -21.20 9.07 6.14
CA GLU A 70 -20.95 7.77 6.78
C GLU A 70 -19.49 7.35 6.65
N THR A 71 -18.93 7.39 5.43
CA THR A 71 -17.50 7.08 5.23
C THR A 71 -16.63 8.10 5.96
N ALA A 72 -16.97 9.39 5.89
CA ALA A 72 -16.21 10.43 6.58
C ALA A 72 -16.18 10.24 8.11
N ASP A 73 -17.30 9.83 8.72
CA ASP A 73 -17.36 9.53 10.16
C ASP A 73 -16.48 8.33 10.54
N ILE A 74 -16.53 7.24 9.74
CA ILE A 74 -15.69 6.06 9.96
C ILE A 74 -14.21 6.43 9.93
N LEU A 75 -13.77 7.21 8.93
CA LEU A 75 -12.38 7.63 8.81
C LEU A 75 -11.96 8.53 9.97
N ARG A 76 -12.81 9.49 10.36
CA ARG A 76 -12.55 10.39 11.50
C ARG A 76 -12.37 9.62 12.80
N ARG A 77 -13.19 8.59 13.03
CA ARG A 77 -13.18 7.77 14.25
C ARG A 77 -12.08 6.70 14.26
N SER A 78 -11.51 6.36 13.11
CA SER A 78 -10.46 5.34 13.00
C SER A 78 -9.21 5.67 13.81
N GLY A 79 -8.86 6.95 13.94
CA GLY A 79 -7.58 7.40 14.50
C GLY A 79 -6.37 7.13 13.60
N VAL A 80 -6.60 6.68 12.36
CA VAL A 80 -5.55 6.49 11.34
C VAL A 80 -5.45 7.78 10.52
N MET A 81 -4.24 8.26 10.24
CA MET A 81 -4.07 9.43 9.35
C MET A 81 -4.58 9.09 7.95
N TYR A 82 -5.53 9.89 7.44
CA TYR A 82 -6.20 9.58 6.18
C TYR A 82 -6.32 10.78 5.24
N ARG A 83 -6.55 10.48 3.97
CA ARG A 83 -7.07 11.40 2.96
C ARG A 83 -8.28 10.76 2.30
N HIS A 84 -9.40 11.47 2.30
CA HIS A 84 -10.66 11.00 1.70
C HIS A 84 -10.84 11.72 0.37
N LEU A 85 -10.72 10.96 -0.73
CA LEU A 85 -10.82 11.44 -2.11
C LEU A 85 -12.10 10.91 -2.77
N VAL A 86 -12.49 11.54 -3.87
CA VAL A 86 -13.69 11.15 -4.64
C VAL A 86 -13.32 10.87 -6.09
N CYS A 87 -13.81 9.75 -6.63
CA CYS A 87 -13.77 9.46 -8.06
C CYS A 87 -15.13 9.79 -8.71
N LYS A 88 -15.18 10.85 -9.53
CA LYS A 88 -16.42 11.37 -10.14
C LYS A 88 -16.79 10.76 -11.49
N LYS A 89 -16.15 9.67 -11.94
CA LYS A 89 -16.46 9.06 -13.24
C LYS A 89 -17.80 8.31 -13.19
N ASN A 90 -18.64 8.46 -14.21
CA ASN A 90 -19.88 7.68 -14.34
C ASN A 90 -19.59 6.34 -15.01
N LEU A 91 -19.64 5.24 -14.25
CA LEU A 91 -19.19 3.92 -14.71
C LEU A 91 -20.21 2.83 -14.42
N THR A 92 -20.45 2.00 -15.43
CA THR A 92 -21.37 0.87 -15.39
C THR A 92 -20.72 -0.40 -14.81
N ASP A 93 -19.42 -0.65 -15.04
CA ASP A 93 -18.72 -1.85 -14.53
C ASP A 93 -17.97 -1.60 -13.20
N ILE A 94 -18.01 -2.58 -12.30
CA ILE A 94 -17.32 -2.61 -11.01
C ILE A 94 -15.80 -2.67 -11.19
N LYS A 95 -15.31 -3.44 -12.18
CA LYS A 95 -13.86 -3.57 -12.40
C LYS A 95 -13.25 -2.23 -12.77
N ASP A 96 -13.89 -1.53 -13.71
CA ASP A 96 -13.49 -0.20 -14.17
C ASP A 96 -13.50 0.82 -13.03
N ARG A 97 -14.50 0.79 -12.14
CA ARG A 97 -14.57 1.68 -10.95
C ARG A 97 -13.28 1.64 -10.14
N SER A 98 -12.83 0.43 -9.79
CA SER A 98 -11.64 0.27 -8.96
C SER A 98 -10.37 0.80 -9.63
N VAL A 99 -10.25 0.65 -10.95
CA VAL A 99 -9.13 1.17 -11.76
C VAL A 99 -9.07 2.68 -11.66
N HIS A 100 -10.19 3.36 -11.92
CA HIS A 100 -10.21 4.81 -11.91
C HIS A 100 -10.03 5.39 -10.49
N GLN A 101 -10.54 4.73 -9.46
CA GLN A 101 -10.30 5.11 -8.07
C GLN A 101 -8.82 5.04 -7.71
N ARG A 102 -8.13 3.96 -8.10
CA ARG A 102 -6.67 3.84 -7.94
C ARG A 102 -5.93 4.93 -8.72
N ASN A 103 -6.37 5.23 -9.94
CA ASN A 103 -5.79 6.33 -10.74
C ASN A 103 -5.97 7.72 -10.11
N VAL A 104 -7.10 7.98 -9.43
CA VAL A 104 -7.30 9.20 -8.64
C VAL A 104 -6.29 9.27 -7.49
N ALA A 105 -6.08 8.17 -6.76
CA ALA A 105 -5.06 8.11 -5.72
C ALA A 105 -3.64 8.31 -6.27
N LEU A 106 -3.30 7.66 -7.39
CA LEU A 106 -2.00 7.81 -8.05
C LEU A 106 -1.75 9.26 -8.46
N SER A 107 -2.73 9.91 -9.08
CA SER A 107 -2.65 11.33 -9.41
C SER A 107 -2.45 12.18 -8.17
N HIS A 108 -3.13 11.86 -7.07
CA HIS A 108 -2.99 12.59 -5.81
C HIS A 108 -1.59 12.44 -5.20
N ILE A 109 -1.03 11.23 -5.23
CA ILE A 109 0.33 10.92 -4.77
C ILE A 109 1.36 11.67 -5.62
N GLU A 110 1.19 11.63 -6.94
CA GLU A 110 2.05 12.32 -7.91
C GLU A 110 1.99 13.84 -7.74
N THR A 111 0.81 14.45 -7.68
CA THR A 111 0.68 15.91 -7.53
C THR A 111 1.30 16.45 -6.24
N HIS A 112 1.26 15.68 -5.15
CA HIS A 112 1.78 16.11 -3.85
C HIS A 112 3.17 15.55 -3.53
N HIS A 113 3.82 14.86 -4.47
CA HIS A 113 5.12 14.18 -4.29
C HIS A 113 5.21 13.41 -2.97
N LEU A 114 4.19 12.60 -2.64
CA LEU A 114 4.21 11.84 -1.40
C LEU A 114 5.28 10.75 -1.49
N ASP A 115 6.35 10.86 -0.71
CA ASP A 115 7.44 9.88 -0.69
C ASP A 115 7.14 8.74 0.28
N GLY A 116 7.02 7.52 -0.24
CA GLY A 116 6.65 6.34 0.53
C GLY A 116 6.42 5.09 -0.31
N ILE A 117 6.05 4.00 0.35
CA ILE A 117 5.67 2.75 -0.30
C ILE A 117 4.16 2.73 -0.51
N VAL A 118 3.74 2.69 -1.77
CA VAL A 118 2.33 2.62 -2.18
C VAL A 118 1.88 1.17 -2.18
N TYR A 119 0.75 0.91 -1.54
CA TYR A 119 0.09 -0.39 -1.52
C TYR A 119 -1.42 -0.26 -1.78
N PHE A 120 -1.95 -1.09 -2.68
CA PHE A 120 -3.37 -1.14 -2.97
C PHE A 120 -4.06 -2.17 -2.07
N ALA A 121 -4.83 -1.68 -1.09
CA ALA A 121 -5.55 -2.49 -0.13
C ALA A 121 -7.06 -2.38 -0.37
N ASP A 122 -7.63 -3.35 -1.08
CA ASP A 122 -9.09 -3.48 -1.21
C ASP A 122 -9.72 -3.78 0.16
N GLU A 123 -10.83 -3.10 0.50
CA GLU A 123 -11.46 -3.13 1.84
C GLU A 123 -11.93 -4.52 2.31
N HIS A 124 -12.22 -5.42 1.38
CA HIS A 124 -12.81 -6.74 1.66
C HIS A 124 -11.77 -7.84 1.89
N ASN A 125 -10.49 -7.59 1.58
CA ASN A 125 -9.40 -8.52 1.85
C ASN A 125 -9.01 -8.52 3.33
N ILE A 126 -8.17 -9.50 3.69
CA ILE A 126 -7.63 -9.68 5.04
C ILE A 126 -6.12 -9.49 4.96
N TYR A 127 -5.56 -8.71 5.89
CA TYR A 127 -4.15 -8.32 5.90
C TYR A 127 -3.51 -8.71 7.22
N SER A 128 -2.31 -9.30 7.15
CA SER A 128 -1.45 -9.49 8.32
C SER A 128 -0.73 -8.17 8.63
N ILE A 129 -0.47 -7.90 9.91
CA ILE A 129 0.34 -6.75 10.33
C ILE A 129 1.78 -6.89 9.84
N ASP A 130 2.33 -8.11 9.86
CA ASP A 130 3.71 -8.39 9.44
C ASP A 130 3.96 -7.99 7.99
N LEU A 131 2.94 -8.10 7.13
CA LEU A 131 3.04 -7.71 5.73
C LEU A 131 3.44 -6.23 5.60
N PHE A 132 2.84 -5.34 6.39
CA PHE A 132 3.13 -3.90 6.33
C PHE A 132 4.55 -3.59 6.80
N GLU A 133 5.07 -4.33 7.78
CA GLU A 133 6.47 -4.18 8.21
C GLU A 133 7.45 -4.68 7.14
N GLN A 134 7.11 -5.77 6.43
CA GLN A 134 7.92 -6.24 5.30
C GLN A 134 7.94 -5.21 4.16
N MET A 135 6.81 -4.55 3.86
CA MET A 135 6.74 -3.54 2.80
C MET A 135 7.73 -2.38 2.98
N ARG A 136 8.09 -2.01 4.21
CA ARG A 136 9.05 -0.91 4.46
C ARG A 136 10.45 -1.18 3.92
N HIS A 137 10.81 -2.45 3.77
CA HIS A 137 12.10 -2.87 3.23
C HIS A 137 12.16 -2.77 1.70
N ILE A 138 11.03 -2.48 1.04
CA ILE A 138 10.98 -2.29 -0.41
C ILE A 138 11.82 -1.07 -0.80
N ARG A 139 12.80 -1.28 -1.67
CA ARG A 139 13.57 -0.19 -2.28
C ARG A 139 12.85 0.40 -3.47
N GLN A 140 12.36 -0.48 -4.35
CA GLN A 140 11.77 -0.10 -5.62
C GLN A 140 10.40 -0.76 -5.82
N PHE A 141 10.38 -2.08 -5.91
CA PHE A 141 9.19 -2.88 -6.11
C PHE A 141 9.30 -4.14 -5.24
N GLY A 142 8.19 -4.60 -4.69
CA GLY A 142 8.09 -5.83 -3.94
C GLY A 142 6.81 -6.58 -4.33
N THR A 143 6.89 -7.91 -4.34
CA THR A 143 5.76 -8.80 -4.64
C THR A 143 5.80 -10.01 -3.73
N TRP A 144 4.63 -10.56 -3.41
CA TRP A 144 4.47 -11.71 -2.53
C TRP A 144 3.27 -12.58 -2.93
N PRO A 145 3.19 -13.81 -2.40
CA PRO A 145 2.04 -14.67 -2.63
C PRO A 145 0.78 -14.17 -1.93
N VAL A 146 -0.36 -14.29 -2.61
CA VAL A 146 -1.70 -13.97 -2.08
C VAL A 146 -2.55 -15.23 -2.04
N ALA A 147 -3.12 -15.50 -0.87
CA ALA A 147 -4.05 -16.59 -0.69
C ALA A 147 -5.45 -16.18 -1.14
N LYS A 148 -6.07 -17.01 -1.97
CA LYS A 148 -7.43 -16.83 -2.49
C LYS A 148 -8.31 -17.99 -2.10
N GLN A 149 -9.54 -17.67 -1.75
CA GLN A 149 -10.58 -18.68 -1.61
C GLN A 149 -11.16 -18.99 -2.99
N THR A 150 -11.16 -20.27 -3.39
CA THR A 150 -11.81 -20.67 -4.63
C THR A 150 -13.33 -20.78 -4.45
N SER A 151 -14.08 -20.63 -5.54
CA SER A 151 -15.54 -20.79 -5.57
C SER A 151 -15.99 -22.16 -5.06
N ASP A 152 -15.16 -23.18 -5.24
CA ASP A 152 -15.29 -24.46 -4.56
C ASP A 152 -14.76 -24.30 -3.12
N LYS A 153 -15.70 -24.13 -2.19
CA LYS A 153 -15.53 -23.49 -0.86
C LYS A 153 -14.58 -24.21 0.12
N SER A 154 -13.89 -25.26 -0.31
CA SER A 154 -13.06 -26.12 0.55
C SER A 154 -11.55 -25.96 0.36
N ARG A 155 -11.07 -25.16 -0.61
CA ARG A 155 -9.63 -25.02 -0.88
C ARG A 155 -9.19 -23.56 -0.97
N ALA A 156 -8.17 -23.21 -0.20
CA ALA A 156 -7.40 -22.00 -0.41
C ALA A 156 -6.31 -22.29 -1.45
N VAL A 157 -6.13 -21.39 -2.41
CA VAL A 157 -5.07 -21.47 -3.41
C VAL A 157 -4.17 -20.26 -3.30
N LEU A 158 -2.88 -20.50 -3.38
CA LEU A 158 -1.86 -19.47 -3.30
C LEU A 158 -1.47 -19.06 -4.72
N GLU A 159 -1.67 -17.80 -5.09
CA GLU A 159 -1.13 -17.24 -6.34
C GLU A 159 0.02 -16.30 -6.00
N GLY A 160 1.14 -16.34 -6.72
CA GLY A 160 2.28 -15.52 -6.34
C GLY A 160 3.54 -15.68 -7.17
N PRO A 161 4.57 -14.86 -6.88
CA PRO A 161 5.86 -14.95 -7.55
C PRO A 161 6.61 -16.22 -7.13
N VAL A 162 7.34 -16.79 -8.08
CA VAL A 162 8.38 -17.79 -7.81
C VAL A 162 9.71 -17.05 -7.85
N CYS A 163 10.47 -17.08 -6.75
CA CYS A 163 11.69 -16.30 -6.60
C CYS A 163 12.93 -17.20 -6.52
N ASN A 164 14.02 -16.74 -7.13
CA ASN A 164 15.38 -17.21 -6.85
C ASN A 164 16.15 -16.06 -6.19
N GLY A 165 16.32 -16.14 -4.86
CA GLY A 165 16.80 -15.01 -4.07
C GLY A 165 15.87 -13.80 -4.20
N THR A 166 16.41 -12.64 -4.58
CA THR A 166 15.65 -11.39 -4.77
C THR A 166 15.06 -11.24 -6.17
N GLN A 167 15.27 -12.22 -7.06
CA GLN A 167 14.81 -12.17 -8.44
C GLN A 167 13.54 -13.00 -8.65
N VAL A 168 12.52 -12.40 -9.27
CA VAL A 168 11.31 -13.12 -9.70
C VAL A 168 11.63 -13.88 -10.99
N ILE A 169 11.51 -15.20 -10.95
CA ILE A 169 11.79 -16.11 -12.08
C ILE A 169 10.52 -16.69 -12.72
N GLY A 170 9.36 -16.49 -12.11
CA GLY A 170 8.09 -16.99 -12.63
C GLY A 170 6.92 -16.67 -11.71
N TRP A 171 5.76 -17.24 -12.01
CA TRP A 171 4.53 -17.05 -11.24
C TRP A 171 3.76 -18.36 -11.10
N HIS A 172 3.29 -18.65 -9.90
CA HIS A 172 2.34 -19.72 -9.64
C HIS A 172 0.92 -19.16 -9.79
N LEU A 173 0.14 -19.70 -10.74
CA LEU A 173 -1.20 -19.23 -11.07
C LEU A 173 -2.20 -20.37 -11.08
N ASN A 174 -3.42 -20.10 -10.62
CA ASN A 174 -4.52 -21.06 -10.67
C ASN A 174 -5.51 -20.68 -11.77
N GLY A 175 -5.18 -21.06 -13.02
CA GLY A 175 -6.08 -20.87 -14.17
C GLY A 175 -5.34 -20.58 -15.48
N LEU A 176 -5.91 -21.05 -16.59
CA LEU A 176 -5.32 -20.96 -17.93
C LEU A 176 -5.42 -19.57 -18.58
N SER A 177 -6.25 -18.67 -18.04
CA SER A 177 -6.64 -17.39 -18.68
C SER A 177 -5.65 -16.25 -18.52
N LYS A 178 -4.58 -16.42 -17.75
CA LYS A 178 -3.61 -15.35 -17.48
C LYS A 178 -2.31 -15.48 -18.28
N ARG A 179 -2.17 -16.48 -19.17
CA ARG A 179 -0.89 -16.84 -19.82
C ARG A 179 -0.18 -15.73 -20.62
N PHE A 180 -0.85 -14.62 -20.94
CA PHE A 180 -0.31 -13.55 -21.78
C PHE A 180 0.01 -12.25 -21.05
N GLN A 181 -0.12 -12.20 -19.72
CA GLN A 181 0.19 -10.98 -18.96
C GLN A 181 1.69 -10.88 -18.67
N ARG A 182 2.31 -9.71 -18.88
CA ARG A 182 3.73 -9.48 -18.54
C ARG A 182 4.02 -9.63 -17.04
N PHE A 183 3.03 -9.34 -16.19
CA PHE A 183 3.09 -9.54 -14.75
C PHE A 183 1.77 -10.14 -14.26
N HIS A 184 1.85 -11.16 -13.40
CA HIS A 184 0.66 -11.85 -12.87
C HIS A 184 0.36 -11.55 -11.40
N ALA A 185 1.05 -10.57 -10.81
CA ALA A 185 0.74 -10.10 -9.47
C ALA A 185 -0.71 -9.64 -9.41
N GLU A 186 -1.46 -10.15 -8.45
CA GLU A 186 -2.74 -9.54 -8.08
C GLU A 186 -2.50 -8.14 -7.52
N MET A 187 -3.51 -7.26 -7.60
CA MET A 187 -3.45 -5.90 -7.06
C MET A 187 -2.99 -5.82 -5.59
N SER A 188 -3.37 -6.80 -4.77
CA SER A 188 -2.97 -6.92 -3.36
C SER A 188 -1.64 -7.66 -3.14
N GLY A 189 -1.02 -8.15 -4.21
CA GLY A 189 0.19 -8.97 -4.18
C GLY A 189 1.49 -8.20 -4.42
N PHE A 190 1.43 -6.87 -4.58
CA PHE A 190 2.62 -6.06 -4.78
C PHE A 190 2.52 -4.67 -4.13
N ALA A 191 3.67 -4.05 -3.90
CA ALA A 191 3.82 -2.66 -3.50
C ALA A 191 5.05 -2.04 -4.17
N PHE A 192 5.10 -0.73 -4.26
CA PHE A 192 6.18 -0.02 -4.96
C PHE A 192 6.47 1.34 -4.33
N ASN A 193 7.68 1.83 -4.58
CA ASN A 193 8.13 3.14 -4.12
C ASN A 193 7.50 4.23 -4.99
N SER A 194 6.81 5.19 -4.35
CA SER A 194 6.04 6.26 -4.99
C SER A 194 6.88 7.20 -5.86
N THR A 195 8.20 7.28 -5.63
CA THR A 195 9.13 8.04 -6.48
C THR A 195 9.02 7.62 -7.95
N ILE A 196 8.63 6.38 -8.24
CA ILE A 196 8.37 5.93 -9.61
C ILE A 196 7.27 6.74 -10.30
N LEU A 197 6.43 7.48 -9.58
CA LEU A 197 5.32 8.27 -10.14
C LEU A 197 5.74 9.70 -10.49
N TRP A 198 6.67 10.30 -9.75
CA TRP A 198 6.98 11.73 -9.88
C TRP A 198 8.48 12.08 -10.00
N ASP A 199 9.39 11.16 -9.67
CA ASP A 199 10.84 11.36 -9.88
C ASP A 199 11.32 10.52 -11.10
N PRO A 200 11.75 11.15 -12.20
CA PRO A 200 12.20 10.43 -13.39
C PRO A 200 13.62 9.87 -13.26
N LYS A 201 14.46 10.39 -12.35
CA LYS A 201 15.90 10.09 -12.29
C LYS A 201 16.24 8.64 -11.90
N PRO A 202 15.59 8.01 -10.90
CA PRO A 202 15.97 6.67 -10.45
C PRO A 202 15.53 5.54 -11.38
N TRP A 203 14.66 5.82 -12.35
CA TRP A 203 13.81 4.79 -12.96
C TRP A 203 13.99 4.62 -14.47
N HIS A 204 14.93 5.37 -15.10
CA HIS A 204 15.19 5.33 -16.54
C HIS A 204 13.91 5.26 -17.39
N ARG A 205 12.94 6.14 -17.08
CA ARG A 205 11.61 6.03 -17.70
C ARG A 205 11.70 6.21 -19.22
N PRO A 206 11.11 5.29 -20.01
CA PRO A 206 11.06 5.42 -21.45
C PRO A 206 10.08 6.51 -21.91
N THR A 207 9.08 6.86 -21.09
CA THR A 207 8.07 7.88 -21.40
C THR A 207 7.82 8.82 -20.21
N LEU A 208 7.47 10.07 -20.52
CA LEU A 208 7.04 11.07 -19.53
C LEU A 208 5.53 10.99 -19.22
N GLU A 209 4.82 10.01 -19.81
CA GLU A 209 3.41 9.83 -19.56
C GLU A 209 3.15 9.41 -18.11
N PRO A 210 2.05 9.89 -17.49
CA PRO A 210 1.73 9.50 -16.11
C PRO A 210 1.47 7.99 -16.02
N ILE A 211 2.05 7.35 -15.01
CA ILE A 211 1.79 5.93 -14.75
C ILE A 211 0.37 5.80 -14.23
N ARG A 212 -0.49 5.15 -15.02
CA ARG A 212 -1.88 4.89 -14.71
C ARG A 212 -2.20 3.44 -15.01
N GLN A 213 -3.14 2.89 -14.25
CA GLN A 213 -3.73 1.60 -14.55
C GLN A 213 -4.64 1.77 -15.77
N LEU A 214 -4.46 0.92 -16.79
CA LEU A 214 -5.23 0.97 -18.03
C LEU A 214 -6.66 0.48 -17.78
N ASP A 215 -7.63 1.18 -18.37
CA ASP A 215 -9.07 0.92 -18.20
C ASP A 215 -9.55 -0.28 -19.07
N THR A 216 -8.76 -0.71 -20.06
CA THR A 216 -9.11 -1.82 -20.97
C THR A 216 -8.14 -2.99 -20.90
N VAL A 217 -8.69 -4.21 -20.83
CA VAL A 217 -8.01 -5.40 -21.35
C VAL A 217 -8.04 -5.25 -22.87
N GLU A 218 -7.10 -4.53 -23.45
CA GLU A 218 -6.73 -4.82 -24.83
C GLU A 218 -5.90 -6.11 -24.78
N ASP A 219 -6.57 -7.25 -24.95
CA ASP A 219 -5.97 -8.43 -25.58
C ASP A 219 -5.69 -8.06 -27.05
N GLY A 220 -4.74 -7.14 -27.24
CA GLY A 220 -4.38 -6.53 -28.51
C GLY A 220 -2.88 -6.41 -28.58
N PHE A 221 -2.19 -7.54 -28.73
CA PHE A 221 -0.84 -7.52 -29.28
C PHE A 221 -0.92 -7.08 -30.75
N HIS A 222 -0.15 -6.07 -31.10
CA HIS A 222 0.59 -6.06 -32.35
C HIS A 222 2.06 -6.36 -32.04
#